data_AF-A0A940ADG9-F1
#
_entry.id   AF-A0A940ADG9-F1
#
_cell.length_a   1.000
_cell.length_b   1.000
_cell.length_c   1.000
_cell.angle_alpha   90.00
_cell.angle_beta   90.00
_cell.angle_gamma   90.00
#
_symmetry.space_group_name_H-M   'P 1'
#
loop_
_entity.id
_entity.type
_entity.pdbx_description
1 polymer ?
#
loop_
_entity_poly.entity_id
_entity_poly.type
_entity_poly.pdbx_seq_one_letter_code
_entity_poly.pdbx_strand_id
1 'polypeptide(L)'
;MQKQQKKKSHGSGSITKNPQNGHFYLQFYDAEGRRKTITLKTLTGQYITEQRAAETAAREFMDRLKKIQDIETHEDYLEERARLKKLKARLTITLDDAFDLHLLKPHTRIASNQVENVNRRYWIDFVSFLHDRHGLTTLDQVEREHAEEYIAYIRKFGRWNRKISYHQEKCPRRKEFKEYESGGILSPTTLNRYQSVCKAVFSFLLFDLGYTLEENPFFHIKPLKLEPVERDIFTDEELQRIFASAPPLQRALFTLGICTGLRLGDVATLCWNEIDITVPDTNDIPEFFQHEIHRITRKTKTLVHIPIERELADFLSQQWEKSRYSEYVLPEAAEMYLNHKGMVNRRVLGYLHSLGIVTDKQVPGRKRKQSVKDFHSLRHCFCYYAGLRGVPLPVVQSIVGHLTAAMTRHYQSHADREARMKGIALMRGLFSEGEKPAEAVHSPLRDVLKDRIIQFADRATEIQLLQLNVIIDKLAANELRIETPQDQQVVDVKLLPETATA
;
A
#
# COMPACT_ATOMS: atom_id res chain seq x y z
N MET A 1 -64.34 20.04 -57.94
CA MET A 1 -63.72 19.67 -56.65
C MET A 1 -62.30 19.17 -56.89
N GLN A 2 -61.29 20.03 -56.73
CA GLN A 2 -59.88 19.66 -56.88
C GLN A 2 -59.42 18.90 -55.63
N LYS A 3 -58.99 17.64 -55.79
CA LYS A 3 -58.38 16.84 -54.72
C LYS A 3 -56.95 17.35 -54.48
N GLN A 4 -56.71 17.91 -53.29
CA GLN A 4 -55.37 18.25 -52.81
C GLN A 4 -54.50 16.99 -52.75
N GLN A 5 -53.46 16.93 -53.60
CA GLN A 5 -52.38 15.97 -53.45
C GLN A 5 -51.49 16.41 -52.28
N LYS A 6 -51.50 15.63 -51.19
CA LYS A 6 -50.50 15.75 -50.12
C LYS A 6 -49.11 15.52 -50.74
N LYS A 7 -48.31 16.58 -50.87
CA LYS A 7 -46.87 16.48 -51.19
C LYS A 7 -46.21 15.63 -50.10
N LYS A 8 -45.71 14.45 -50.47
CA LYS A 8 -44.93 13.59 -49.56
C LYS A 8 -43.56 14.24 -49.32
N SER A 9 -43.03 14.06 -48.11
CA SER A 9 -41.75 14.61 -47.66
C SER A 9 -40.59 14.16 -48.55
N HIS A 10 -39.68 15.09 -48.85
CA HIS A 10 -38.42 14.81 -49.56
C HIS A 10 -37.67 13.66 -48.86
N GLY A 11 -37.36 12.61 -49.62
CA GLY A 11 -36.74 11.38 -49.13
C GLY A 11 -37.64 10.14 -49.16
N SER A 12 -38.96 10.28 -49.37
CA SER A 12 -39.85 9.13 -49.54
C SER A 12 -39.77 8.57 -50.97
N GLY A 13 -39.01 7.49 -51.17
CA GLY A 13 -38.96 6.80 -52.45
C GLY A 13 -40.36 6.42 -52.96
N SER A 14 -40.59 6.53 -54.26
CA SER A 14 -41.87 6.17 -54.88
C SER A 14 -41.84 4.70 -55.32
N ILE A 15 -42.88 3.97 -54.94
CA ILE A 15 -43.07 2.59 -55.37
C ILE A 15 -43.95 2.60 -56.62
N THR A 16 -43.47 1.99 -57.69
CA THR A 16 -44.20 1.88 -58.96
C THR A 16 -44.37 0.41 -59.35
N LYS A 17 -45.58 0.04 -59.76
CA LYS A 17 -45.88 -1.29 -60.31
C LYS A 17 -45.72 -1.25 -61.82
N ASN A 18 -44.96 -2.18 -62.38
CA ASN A 18 -44.85 -2.27 -63.83
C ASN A 18 -46.09 -2.97 -64.42
N PRO A 19 -46.80 -2.34 -65.38
CA PRO A 19 -48.01 -2.90 -66.00
C PRO A 19 -47.79 -4.21 -66.76
N GLN A 20 -46.58 -4.48 -67.26
CA GLN A 20 -46.29 -5.61 -68.15
C GLN A 20 -45.91 -6.90 -67.41
N ASN A 21 -45.26 -6.80 -66.25
CA ASN A 21 -44.77 -7.97 -65.51
C ASN A 21 -45.28 -8.05 -64.06
N GLY A 22 -46.04 -7.04 -63.61
CA GLY A 22 -46.66 -7.01 -62.28
C GLY A 22 -45.70 -6.81 -61.11
N HIS A 23 -44.40 -6.61 -61.35
CA HIS A 23 -43.38 -6.42 -60.32
C HIS A 23 -43.35 -4.98 -59.79
N PHE A 24 -42.96 -4.84 -58.51
CA PHE A 24 -42.76 -3.54 -57.88
C PHE A 24 -41.31 -3.07 -57.94
N TYR A 25 -41.15 -1.78 -58.19
CA TYR A 25 -39.86 -1.08 -58.26
C TYR A 25 -39.87 0.07 -57.26
N LEU A 26 -38.75 0.30 -56.59
CA LEU A 26 -38.53 1.46 -55.74
C LEU A 26 -37.66 2.46 -56.49
N GLN A 27 -38.18 3.68 -56.64
CA GLN A 27 -37.45 4.81 -57.18
C GLN A 27 -37.08 5.76 -56.05
N PHE A 28 -35.80 6.05 -55.88
CA PHE A 28 -35.29 6.94 -54.84
C PHE A 28 -34.13 7.78 -55.40
N TYR A 29 -33.73 8.80 -54.65
CA TYR A 29 -32.55 9.62 -54.98
C TYR A 29 -31.40 9.19 -54.08
N ASP A 30 -30.21 9.03 -54.63
CA ASP A 30 -29.01 8.78 -53.84
C ASP A 30 -28.44 10.07 -53.23
N ALA A 31 -27.39 9.94 -52.40
CA ALA A 31 -26.74 11.05 -51.71
C ALA A 31 -26.16 12.11 -52.67
N GLU A 32 -25.93 11.75 -53.94
CA GLU A 32 -25.44 12.63 -55.02
C GLU A 32 -26.58 13.31 -55.80
N GLY A 33 -27.83 13.09 -55.39
CA GLY A 33 -29.03 13.65 -56.02
C GLY A 33 -29.41 12.95 -57.33
N ARG A 34 -28.84 11.79 -57.65
CA ARG A 34 -29.15 11.02 -58.86
C ARG A 34 -30.32 10.08 -58.59
N ARG A 35 -31.25 10.00 -59.52
CA ARG A 35 -32.41 9.11 -59.43
C ARG A 35 -31.98 7.67 -59.71
N LYS A 36 -32.13 6.79 -58.73
CA LYS A 36 -31.90 5.34 -58.85
C LYS A 36 -33.22 4.58 -58.77
N THR A 37 -33.28 3.48 -59.52
CA THR A 37 -34.43 2.57 -59.54
C THR A 37 -33.94 1.17 -59.22
N ILE A 38 -34.54 0.53 -58.23
CA ILE A 38 -34.26 -0.86 -57.88
C ILE A 38 -35.53 -1.70 -57.97
N THR A 39 -35.40 -2.96 -58.35
CA THR A 39 -36.51 -3.91 -58.31
C THR A 39 -36.64 -4.51 -56.92
N LEU A 40 -37.84 -4.50 -56.35
CA LEU A 40 -38.08 -5.04 -55.02
C LEU A 40 -38.20 -6.57 -55.07
N LYS A 41 -37.37 -7.25 -54.29
CA LYS A 41 -37.30 -8.72 -54.21
C LYS A 41 -37.52 -9.19 -52.76
N THR A 42 -38.07 -10.38 -52.59
CA THR A 42 -38.17 -11.07 -51.30
C THR A 42 -36.79 -11.51 -50.81
N LEU A 43 -36.68 -11.94 -49.55
CA LEU A 43 -35.47 -12.50 -48.97
C LEU A 43 -34.93 -13.73 -49.74
N THR A 44 -35.81 -14.43 -50.47
CA THR A 44 -35.48 -15.58 -51.33
C THR A 44 -35.12 -15.19 -52.77
N GLY A 45 -35.03 -13.88 -53.07
CA GLY A 45 -34.65 -13.36 -54.38
C GLY A 45 -35.79 -13.31 -55.42
N GLN A 46 -37.03 -13.66 -55.04
CA GLN A 46 -38.19 -13.62 -55.93
C GLN A 46 -38.76 -12.19 -56.04
N TYR A 47 -39.30 -11.84 -57.20
CA TYR A 47 -39.87 -10.52 -57.43
C TYR A 47 -41.15 -10.32 -56.61
N ILE A 48 -41.27 -9.17 -55.95
CA ILE A 48 -42.47 -8.85 -55.16
C ILE A 48 -43.59 -8.40 -56.11
N THR A 49 -44.74 -9.07 -56.01
CA THR A 49 -45.96 -8.81 -56.80
C THR A 49 -47.13 -8.29 -55.95
N GLU A 50 -46.98 -8.29 -54.62
CA GLU A 50 -47.96 -7.77 -53.65
C GLU A 50 -47.55 -6.39 -53.13
N GLN A 51 -48.50 -5.45 -53.10
CA GLN A 51 -48.24 -4.06 -52.71
C GLN A 51 -47.78 -3.92 -51.26
N ARG A 52 -48.37 -4.66 -50.31
CA ARG A 52 -47.98 -4.61 -48.89
C ARG A 52 -46.54 -5.09 -48.68
N ALA A 53 -46.17 -6.19 -49.33
CA ALA A 53 -44.80 -6.70 -49.28
C ALA A 53 -43.80 -5.71 -49.91
N ALA A 54 -44.20 -5.03 -50.99
CA ALA A 54 -43.38 -4.02 -51.64
C ALA A 54 -43.17 -2.78 -50.75
N GLU A 55 -44.22 -2.32 -50.05
CA GLU A 55 -44.15 -1.21 -49.10
C GLU A 55 -43.23 -1.52 -47.91
N THR A 56 -43.28 -2.74 -47.37
CA THR A 56 -42.38 -3.17 -46.28
C THR A 56 -40.93 -3.27 -46.74
N ALA A 57 -40.67 -3.93 -47.87
CA ALA A 57 -39.32 -4.06 -48.42
C ALA A 57 -38.70 -2.71 -48.81
N ALA A 58 -39.50 -1.79 -49.35
CA ALA A 58 -39.06 -0.43 -49.64
C ALA A 58 -38.71 0.36 -48.37
N ARG A 59 -39.50 0.22 -47.30
CA ARG A 59 -39.24 0.88 -46.02
C ARG A 59 -37.95 0.37 -45.38
N GLU A 60 -37.75 -0.95 -45.33
CA GLU A 60 -36.52 -1.55 -44.79
C GLU A 60 -35.27 -1.13 -45.58
N PHE A 61 -35.38 -1.05 -46.91
CA PHE A 61 -34.30 -0.62 -47.77
C PHE A 61 -33.92 0.85 -47.53
N MET A 62 -34.92 1.74 -47.47
CA MET A 62 -34.70 3.16 -47.17
C MET A 62 -34.16 3.39 -45.76
N ASP A 63 -34.63 2.63 -44.76
CA ASP A 63 -34.10 2.69 -43.39
C ASP A 63 -32.64 2.23 -43.32
N ARG A 64 -32.24 1.21 -44.09
CA ARG A 64 -30.84 0.80 -44.20
C ARG A 64 -29.97 1.88 -44.86
N LEU A 65 -30.44 2.47 -45.96
CA LEU A 65 -29.71 3.57 -46.62
C LEU A 65 -29.52 4.77 -45.68
N LYS A 66 -30.58 5.13 -44.94
CA LYS A 66 -30.51 6.21 -43.95
C LYS A 66 -29.48 5.89 -42.85
N LYS A 67 -29.47 4.67 -42.33
CA LYS A 67 -28.47 4.23 -41.33
C LYS A 67 -27.04 4.28 -41.87
N ILE A 68 -26.82 3.89 -43.13
CA ILE A 68 -25.48 3.96 -43.75
C ILE A 68 -25.04 5.43 -43.89
N GLN A 69 -25.93 6.30 -44.38
CA GLN A 69 -25.66 7.72 -44.50
C GLN A 69 -25.42 8.40 -43.14
N ASP A 70 -26.16 8.02 -42.11
CA ASP A 70 -25.96 8.49 -40.73
C ASP A 70 -24.58 8.04 -40.17
N ILE A 71 -24.06 6.87 -40.60
CA ILE A 71 -22.72 6.39 -40.22
C ILE A 71 -21.63 7.16 -40.97
N GLU A 72 -21.74 7.29 -42.30
CA GLU A 72 -20.78 8.04 -43.14
C GLU A 72 -20.66 9.50 -42.68
N THR A 73 -21.79 10.15 -42.42
CA THR A 73 -21.80 11.54 -41.90
C THR A 73 -21.22 11.66 -40.49
N HIS A 74 -21.31 10.61 -39.66
CA HIS A 74 -20.67 10.57 -38.35
C HIS A 74 -19.15 10.40 -38.48
N GLU A 75 -18.68 9.55 -39.40
CA GLU A 75 -17.25 9.38 -39.71
C GLU A 75 -16.66 10.70 -40.26
N ASP A 76 -17.30 11.33 -41.24
CA ASP A 76 -16.89 12.63 -41.80
C ASP A 76 -16.86 13.73 -40.73
N TYR A 77 -17.83 13.76 -39.82
CA TYR A 77 -17.86 14.70 -38.70
C TYR A 77 -16.70 14.47 -37.72
N LEU A 78 -16.38 13.20 -37.43
CA LEU A 78 -15.26 12.84 -36.56
C LEU A 78 -13.93 13.21 -37.22
N GLU A 79 -13.77 12.98 -38.53
CA GLU A 79 -12.59 13.37 -39.29
C GLU A 79 -12.40 14.88 -39.34
N GLU A 80 -13.44 15.64 -39.67
CA GLU A 80 -13.35 17.10 -39.74
C GLU A 80 -13.14 17.70 -38.35
N ARG A 81 -13.75 17.13 -37.30
CA ARG A 81 -13.46 17.50 -35.91
C ARG A 81 -12.02 17.18 -35.52
N ALA A 82 -11.48 16.02 -35.90
CA ALA A 82 -10.08 15.67 -35.67
C ALA A 82 -9.12 16.60 -36.42
N ARG A 83 -9.46 16.97 -37.65
CA ARG A 83 -8.72 17.92 -38.47
C ARG A 83 -8.72 19.34 -37.87
N LEU A 84 -9.88 19.81 -37.42
CA LEU A 84 -10.03 21.11 -36.75
C LEU A 84 -9.35 21.13 -35.37
N LYS A 85 -9.35 20.01 -34.64
CA LYS A 85 -8.55 19.83 -33.42
C LYS A 85 -7.05 19.89 -33.71
N LYS A 86 -6.57 19.16 -34.72
CA LYS A 86 -5.16 19.24 -35.20
C LYS A 86 -4.78 20.66 -35.62
N LEU A 87 -5.70 21.41 -36.23
CA LEU A 87 -5.48 22.80 -36.62
C LEU A 87 -5.42 23.76 -35.42
N LYS A 88 -6.23 23.52 -34.37
CA LYS A 88 -6.19 24.27 -33.09
C LYS A 88 -4.99 23.91 -32.21
N ALA A 89 -4.51 22.66 -32.28
CA ALA A 89 -3.34 22.15 -31.55
C ALA A 89 -2.00 22.74 -32.05
N ARG A 90 -2.01 23.61 -33.07
CA ARG A 90 -0.85 24.42 -33.50
C ARG A 90 -0.33 25.43 -32.45
N LEU A 91 -0.82 25.38 -31.20
CA LEU A 91 -0.05 25.80 -30.04
C LEU A 91 0.94 24.67 -29.70
N THR A 92 2.04 24.66 -30.45
CA THR A 92 3.12 23.66 -30.45
C THR A 92 3.75 23.48 -29.08
N ILE A 93 3.21 22.55 -28.30
CA ILE A 93 3.90 22.00 -27.14
C ILE A 93 5.00 21.07 -27.66
N THR A 94 6.25 21.45 -27.47
CA THR A 94 7.41 20.61 -27.78
C THR A 94 7.52 19.46 -26.77
N LEU A 95 8.11 18.35 -27.18
CA LEU A 95 8.35 17.20 -26.28
C LEU A 95 9.32 17.57 -25.14
N ASP A 96 10.29 18.44 -25.42
CA ASP A 96 11.26 18.90 -24.42
C ASP A 96 10.60 19.76 -23.33
N ASP A 97 9.71 20.69 -23.72
CA ASP A 97 9.05 21.61 -22.79
C ASP A 97 7.83 21.00 -22.09
N ALA A 98 7.28 19.90 -22.63
CA ALA A 98 6.07 19.26 -22.09
C ALA A 98 6.20 18.92 -20.60
N PHE A 99 7.38 18.46 -20.16
CA PHE A 99 7.57 18.17 -18.74
C PHE A 99 7.58 19.44 -17.87
N ASP A 100 8.01 20.58 -18.37
CA ASP A 100 7.92 21.81 -17.58
C ASP A 100 6.50 22.38 -17.57
N LEU A 101 5.84 22.35 -18.72
CA LEU A 101 4.45 22.81 -18.86
C LEU A 101 3.47 22.01 -17.99
N HIS A 102 3.64 20.68 -17.87
CA HIS A 102 2.75 19.90 -17.02
C HIS A 102 2.94 20.21 -15.53
N LEU A 103 4.12 20.69 -15.09
CA LEU A 103 4.36 21.08 -13.69
C LEU A 103 3.69 22.41 -13.35
N LEU A 104 3.46 23.29 -14.33
CA LEU A 104 2.72 24.55 -14.14
C LEU A 104 1.22 24.33 -13.91
N LYS A 105 0.71 23.13 -14.23
CA LYS A 105 -0.69 22.78 -14.00
C LYS A 105 -0.97 22.53 -12.52
N PRO A 106 -2.21 22.74 -12.05
CA PRO A 106 -2.57 22.48 -10.66
C PRO A 106 -2.48 20.98 -10.33
N HIS A 107 -1.49 20.60 -9.51
CA HIS A 107 -1.33 19.24 -8.99
C HIS A 107 -1.98 19.09 -7.63
N THR A 108 -2.57 17.92 -7.36
CA THR A 108 -3.16 17.61 -6.04
C THR A 108 -2.13 17.51 -4.92
N ARG A 109 -0.86 17.26 -5.26
CA ARG A 109 0.25 17.14 -4.31
C ARG A 109 1.50 17.77 -4.89
N ILE A 110 2.19 18.55 -4.08
CA ILE A 110 3.49 19.13 -4.43
C ILE A 110 4.55 18.04 -4.27
N ALA A 111 5.21 17.67 -5.36
CA ALA A 111 6.31 16.72 -5.33
C ALA A 111 7.57 17.40 -4.75
N SER A 112 8.47 16.61 -4.17
CA SER A 112 9.79 17.14 -3.79
C SER A 112 10.68 17.27 -5.01
N ASN A 113 11.61 18.22 -5.01
CA ASN A 113 12.58 18.42 -6.10
C ASN A 113 13.31 17.13 -6.48
N GLN A 114 13.58 16.23 -5.52
CA GLN A 114 14.19 14.94 -5.79
C GLN A 114 13.28 14.03 -6.62
N VAL A 115 11.98 13.98 -6.30
CA VAL A 115 10.99 13.18 -7.03
C VAL A 115 10.78 13.75 -8.42
N GLU A 116 10.69 15.08 -8.56
CA GLU A 116 10.57 15.76 -9.85
C GLU A 116 11.77 15.49 -10.75
N ASN A 117 12.99 15.61 -10.23
CA ASN A 117 14.20 15.30 -10.98
C ASN A 117 14.23 13.84 -11.47
N VAL A 118 13.75 12.90 -10.64
CA VAL A 118 13.65 11.49 -11.05
C VAL A 118 12.58 11.30 -12.13
N ASN A 119 11.41 11.93 -11.97
CA ASN A 119 10.35 11.87 -12.97
C ASN A 119 10.80 12.50 -14.31
N ARG A 120 11.48 13.65 -14.25
CA ARG A 120 12.04 14.35 -15.42
C ARG A 120 12.97 13.43 -16.21
N ARG A 121 13.82 12.67 -15.52
CA ARG A 121 14.69 11.68 -16.17
C ARG A 121 13.93 10.58 -16.90
N TYR A 122 12.77 10.16 -16.37
CA TYR A 122 11.93 9.17 -17.04
C TYR A 122 11.25 9.73 -18.30
N TRP A 123 10.85 11.01 -18.24
CA TRP A 123 10.35 11.73 -19.41
C TRP A 123 11.43 11.92 -20.46
N ILE A 124 12.61 12.42 -20.09
CA ILE A 124 13.74 12.62 -21.02
C ILE A 124 14.14 11.31 -21.71
N ASP A 125 14.11 10.16 -21.01
CA ASP A 125 14.37 8.85 -21.61
C ASP A 125 13.37 8.53 -22.73
N PHE A 126 12.09 8.83 -22.51
CA PHE A 126 11.03 8.67 -23.50
C PHE A 126 11.18 9.63 -24.68
N VAL A 127 11.46 10.91 -24.40
CA VAL A 127 11.67 11.92 -25.44
C VAL A 127 12.89 11.59 -26.29
N SER A 128 13.98 11.13 -25.68
CA SER A 128 15.17 10.65 -26.41
C SER A 128 14.83 9.49 -27.34
N PHE A 129 14.01 8.54 -26.88
CA PHE A 129 13.53 7.42 -27.72
C PHE A 129 12.73 7.92 -28.93
N LEU A 130 11.82 8.87 -28.73
CA LEU A 130 11.00 9.43 -29.81
C LEU A 130 11.83 10.20 -30.84
N HIS A 131 12.78 11.03 -30.39
CA HIS A 131 13.67 11.76 -31.29
C HIS A 131 14.56 10.81 -32.09
N ASP A 132 15.24 9.88 -31.43
CA ASP A 132 16.24 9.01 -32.06
C ASP A 132 15.61 8.03 -33.06
N ARG A 133 14.39 7.52 -32.77
CA ARG A 133 13.76 6.46 -33.56
C ARG A 133 12.71 6.96 -34.55
N HIS A 134 11.98 8.02 -34.20
CA HIS A 134 10.82 8.50 -34.96
C HIS A 134 10.96 9.95 -35.43
N GLY A 135 11.97 10.69 -34.96
CA GLY A 135 12.19 12.09 -35.35
C GLY A 135 11.07 13.03 -34.90
N LEU A 136 10.23 12.63 -33.95
CA LEU A 136 9.10 13.44 -33.47
C LEU A 136 9.60 14.57 -32.58
N THR A 137 8.97 15.73 -32.65
CA THR A 137 9.37 16.92 -31.88
C THR A 137 8.25 17.53 -31.05
N THR A 138 7.00 17.27 -31.40
CA THR A 138 5.83 17.86 -30.74
C THR A 138 4.96 16.79 -30.10
N LEU A 139 4.23 17.19 -29.06
CA LEU A 139 3.42 16.28 -28.24
C LEU A 139 2.25 15.66 -29.03
N ASP A 140 1.68 16.41 -29.98
CA ASP A 140 0.53 16.00 -30.79
C ASP A 140 0.84 14.92 -31.84
N GLN A 141 2.12 14.78 -32.20
CA GLN A 141 2.59 13.75 -33.14
C GLN A 141 2.68 12.35 -32.49
N VAL A 142 2.63 12.28 -31.15
CA VAL A 142 2.83 11.03 -30.44
C VAL A 142 1.55 10.20 -30.45
N GLU A 143 1.53 9.19 -31.30
CA GLU A 143 0.48 8.17 -31.34
C GLU A 143 0.69 7.00 -30.35
N ARG A 144 -0.34 6.16 -30.21
CA ARG A 144 -0.31 4.97 -29.33
C ARG A 144 0.83 4.01 -29.68
N GLU A 145 1.09 3.79 -30.96
CA GLU A 145 2.11 2.84 -31.44
C GLU A 145 3.50 3.18 -30.88
N HIS A 146 3.86 4.47 -30.85
CA HIS A 146 5.13 4.93 -30.27
C HIS A 146 5.23 4.64 -28.77
N ALA A 147 4.14 4.84 -28.03
CA ALA A 147 4.10 4.58 -26.60
C ALA A 147 4.20 3.07 -26.29
N GLU A 148 3.51 2.23 -27.05
CA GLU A 148 3.59 0.77 -26.93
C GLU A 148 4.99 0.25 -27.27
N GLU A 149 5.60 0.77 -28.33
CA GLU A 149 6.95 0.41 -28.74
C GLU A 149 7.99 0.81 -27.68
N TYR A 150 7.89 2.03 -27.14
CA TYR A 150 8.76 2.48 -26.05
C TYR A 150 8.63 1.58 -24.82
N ILE A 151 7.40 1.28 -24.39
CA ILE A 151 7.16 0.42 -23.22
C ILE A 151 7.68 -1.00 -23.47
N ALA A 152 7.49 -1.55 -24.67
CA ALA A 152 8.04 -2.83 -25.06
C ALA A 152 9.58 -2.83 -25.03
N TYR A 153 10.20 -1.76 -25.53
CA TYR A 153 11.65 -1.58 -25.48
C TYR A 153 12.17 -1.56 -24.04
N ILE A 154 11.64 -0.68 -23.18
CA ILE A 154 12.19 -0.53 -21.82
C ILE A 154 11.97 -1.77 -20.95
N ARG A 155 10.92 -2.56 -21.22
CA ARG A 155 10.68 -3.84 -20.57
C ARG A 155 11.75 -4.87 -20.91
N LYS A 156 12.28 -4.86 -22.14
CA LYS A 156 13.26 -5.84 -22.63
C LYS A 156 14.71 -5.38 -22.43
N PHE A 157 15.01 -4.12 -22.70
CA PHE A 157 16.38 -3.60 -22.79
C PHE A 157 16.74 -2.59 -21.69
N GLY A 158 15.76 -2.20 -20.87
CA GLY A 158 15.93 -1.16 -19.86
C GLY A 158 15.94 0.25 -20.46
N ARG A 159 16.71 1.16 -19.88
CA ARG A 159 16.70 2.59 -20.25
C ARG A 159 17.21 2.81 -21.67
N TRP A 160 16.54 3.72 -22.40
CA TRP A 160 17.00 4.16 -23.72
C TRP A 160 18.23 5.07 -23.59
N ASN A 161 18.10 6.16 -22.84
CA ASN A 161 19.16 7.12 -22.61
C ASN A 161 20.11 6.60 -21.51
N ARG A 162 21.26 6.11 -21.96
CA ARG A 162 22.36 5.63 -21.10
C ARG A 162 23.43 6.70 -20.86
N LYS A 163 23.31 7.88 -21.48
CA LYS A 163 24.27 8.97 -21.32
C LYS A 163 24.14 9.55 -19.91
N ILE A 164 25.29 9.76 -19.27
CA ILE A 164 25.37 10.36 -17.94
C ILE A 164 26.04 11.72 -18.10
N SER A 165 25.33 12.80 -17.82
CA SER A 165 25.90 14.14 -17.78
C SER A 165 26.66 14.34 -16.46
N TYR A 166 27.89 14.85 -16.56
CA TYR A 166 28.68 15.30 -15.42
C TYR A 166 28.65 16.81 -15.37
N HIS A 167 28.18 17.35 -14.25
CA HIS A 167 28.21 18.78 -13.98
C HIS A 167 29.30 19.05 -12.94
N GLN A 168 30.40 19.64 -13.38
CA GLN A 168 31.59 19.91 -12.55
C GLN A 168 31.26 20.76 -11.32
N GLU A 169 30.32 21.69 -11.44
CA GLU A 169 29.82 22.54 -10.35
C GLU A 169 29.18 21.74 -9.20
N LYS A 170 28.52 20.61 -9.50
CA LYS A 170 27.80 19.79 -8.52
C LYS A 170 28.62 18.60 -8.01
N CYS A 171 29.73 18.27 -8.68
CA CYS A 171 30.64 17.20 -8.29
C CYS A 171 32.08 17.63 -8.64
N PRO A 172 32.79 18.35 -7.75
CA PRO A 172 34.14 18.85 -8.04
C PRO A 172 35.19 17.75 -8.24
N ARG A 173 34.95 16.55 -7.71
CA ARG A 173 35.71 15.34 -8.04
C ARG A 173 34.92 14.46 -9.00
N ARG A 174 35.48 14.22 -10.18
CA ARG A 174 35.00 13.21 -11.13
C ARG A 174 35.12 11.85 -10.46
N LYS A 175 34.02 11.31 -9.96
CA LYS A 175 33.96 9.91 -9.50
C LYS A 175 34.29 9.03 -10.69
N GLU A 176 35.06 7.96 -10.47
CA GLU A 176 35.25 6.93 -11.49
C GLU A 176 33.87 6.54 -12.04
N PHE A 177 33.70 6.75 -13.34
CA PHE A 177 32.49 6.35 -14.02
C PHE A 177 32.45 4.83 -13.94
N LYS A 178 31.56 4.28 -13.12
CA LYS A 178 31.12 2.91 -13.35
C LYS A 178 30.51 2.92 -14.74
N GLU A 179 31.13 2.27 -15.71
CA GLU A 179 30.52 2.08 -17.02
C GLU A 179 29.11 1.54 -16.79
N TYR A 180 28.11 2.33 -17.19
CA TYR A 180 26.74 1.88 -17.23
C TYR A 180 26.58 1.03 -18.51
N GLU A 181 27.33 -0.09 -18.61
CA GLU A 181 26.85 -1.30 -19.31
C GLU A 181 25.69 -1.91 -18.49
N SER A 182 24.71 -1.07 -18.17
CA SER A 182 23.70 -1.27 -17.15
C SER A 182 22.34 -1.49 -17.82
N GLY A 183 22.32 -2.19 -18.95
CA GLY A 183 21.10 -2.69 -19.58
C GLY A 183 20.54 -3.91 -18.83
N GLY A 184 20.47 -3.85 -17.50
CA GLY A 184 19.77 -4.86 -16.71
C GLY A 184 18.27 -4.60 -16.79
N ILE A 185 17.47 -5.67 -16.78
CA ILE A 185 16.00 -5.57 -16.76
C ILE A 185 15.58 -4.74 -15.55
N LEU A 186 14.86 -3.65 -15.81
CA LEU A 186 14.34 -2.76 -14.77
C LEU A 186 13.30 -3.48 -13.92
N SER A 187 13.19 -3.13 -12.64
CA SER A 187 12.14 -3.70 -11.80
C SER A 187 10.75 -3.32 -12.34
N PRO A 188 9.72 -4.20 -12.21
CA PRO A 188 8.35 -3.87 -12.59
C PRO A 188 7.85 -2.56 -11.98
N THR A 189 8.23 -2.27 -10.73
CA THR A 189 7.93 -1.00 -10.05
C THR A 189 8.54 0.19 -10.76
N THR A 190 9.79 0.07 -11.22
CA THR A 190 10.45 1.12 -12.00
C THR A 190 9.78 1.30 -13.35
N LEU A 191 9.51 0.22 -14.08
CA LEU A 191 8.84 0.25 -15.39
C LEU A 191 7.45 0.89 -15.31
N ASN A 192 6.65 0.51 -14.30
CA ASN A 192 5.35 1.14 -14.05
C ASN A 192 5.51 2.63 -13.72
N ARG A 193 6.60 3.03 -13.06
CA ARG A 193 6.88 4.44 -12.78
C ARG A 193 7.16 5.22 -14.06
N TYR A 194 7.98 4.70 -14.97
CA TYR A 194 8.21 5.28 -16.30
C TYR A 194 6.88 5.50 -17.04
N GLN A 195 6.07 4.45 -17.14
CA GLN A 195 4.76 4.50 -17.77
C GLN A 195 3.85 5.55 -17.10
N SER A 196 3.79 5.56 -15.77
CA SER A 196 2.93 6.49 -15.03
C SER A 196 3.31 7.96 -15.20
N VAL A 197 4.62 8.26 -15.31
CA VAL A 197 5.09 9.63 -15.53
C VAL A 197 4.72 10.09 -16.93
N CYS A 198 5.00 9.27 -17.95
CA CYS A 198 4.64 9.62 -19.33
C CYS A 198 3.12 9.81 -19.45
N LYS A 199 2.33 8.84 -18.94
CA LYS A 199 0.87 8.94 -18.91
C LYS A 199 0.39 10.24 -18.25
N ALA A 200 0.98 10.63 -17.12
CA ALA A 200 0.60 11.85 -16.42
C ALA A 200 0.87 13.11 -17.26
N VAL A 201 2.06 13.25 -17.86
CA VAL A 201 2.40 14.41 -18.70
C VAL A 201 1.36 14.59 -19.82
N PHE A 202 1.05 13.51 -20.55
CA PHE A 202 -0.01 13.54 -21.57
C PHE A 202 -1.37 13.86 -20.96
N SER A 203 -1.76 13.23 -19.85
CA SER A 203 -3.06 13.49 -19.21
C SER A 203 -3.26 14.95 -18.80
N PHE A 204 -2.22 15.68 -18.42
CA PHE A 204 -2.33 17.10 -18.04
C PHE A 204 -2.38 18.04 -19.25
N LEU A 205 -1.67 17.72 -20.32
CA LEU A 205 -1.50 18.62 -21.47
C LEU A 205 -2.47 18.35 -22.62
N LEU A 206 -2.97 17.11 -22.76
CA LEU A 206 -3.88 16.74 -23.83
C LEU A 206 -5.23 17.48 -23.76
N PHE A 207 -5.69 17.83 -22.56
CA PHE A 207 -6.90 18.63 -22.40
C PHE A 207 -6.77 20.03 -23.03
N ASP A 208 -5.61 20.67 -22.91
CA ASP A 208 -5.36 21.99 -23.51
C ASP A 208 -5.37 21.92 -25.04
N LEU A 209 -4.98 20.76 -25.59
CA LEU A 209 -4.96 20.47 -27.02
C LEU A 209 -6.32 19.97 -27.55
N GLY A 210 -7.35 19.88 -26.70
CA GLY A 210 -8.69 19.44 -27.07
C GLY A 210 -8.84 17.91 -27.23
N TYR A 211 -7.86 17.15 -26.75
CA TYR A 211 -7.91 15.70 -26.67
C TYR A 211 -8.54 15.26 -25.34
N THR A 212 -9.19 14.11 -25.38
CA THR A 212 -9.78 13.41 -24.27
C THR A 212 -8.75 12.51 -23.58
N LEU A 213 -9.09 12.00 -22.39
CA LEU A 213 -8.20 11.11 -21.66
C LEU A 213 -7.94 9.78 -22.38
N GLU A 214 -8.92 9.29 -23.15
CA GLU A 214 -8.83 8.03 -23.93
C GLU A 214 -7.88 8.16 -25.13
N GLU A 215 -7.72 9.37 -25.66
CA GLU A 215 -6.76 9.70 -26.71
C GLU A 215 -5.30 9.76 -26.20
N ASN A 216 -5.06 9.55 -24.89
CA ASN A 216 -3.72 9.47 -24.34
C ASN A 216 -2.97 8.22 -24.86
N PRO A 217 -1.76 8.35 -25.44
CA PRO A 217 -0.99 7.22 -25.97
C PRO A 217 -0.74 6.10 -24.97
N PHE A 218 -0.67 6.42 -23.67
CA PHE A 218 -0.44 5.47 -22.59
C PHE A 218 -1.73 4.97 -21.92
N PHE A 219 -2.91 5.35 -22.40
CA PHE A 219 -4.18 5.07 -21.72
C PHE A 219 -4.42 3.56 -21.56
N HIS A 220 -4.27 2.79 -22.65
CA HIS A 220 -4.58 1.36 -22.73
C HIS A 220 -3.42 0.44 -22.36
N ILE A 221 -2.23 0.99 -22.16
CA ILE A 221 -1.07 0.20 -21.75
C ILE A 221 -1.30 -0.26 -20.31
N LYS A 222 -1.40 -1.58 -20.11
CA LYS A 222 -1.59 -2.14 -18.77
C LYS A 222 -0.27 -2.13 -17.99
N PRO A 223 -0.26 -1.64 -16.73
CA PRO A 223 0.90 -1.73 -15.87
C PRO A 223 1.23 -3.19 -15.58
N LEU A 224 2.51 -3.47 -15.33
CA LEU A 224 2.96 -4.79 -14.92
C LEU A 224 2.41 -5.11 -13.53
N LYS A 225 1.99 -6.37 -13.32
CA LYS A 225 1.61 -6.85 -11.99
C LYS A 225 2.83 -6.78 -11.07
N LEU A 226 2.62 -6.23 -9.88
CA LEU A 226 3.65 -6.15 -8.85
C LEU A 226 3.43 -7.31 -7.88
N GLU A 227 4.38 -8.22 -7.82
CA GLU A 227 4.48 -9.18 -6.72
C GLU A 227 5.22 -8.49 -5.58
N PRO A 228 4.57 -8.28 -4.40
CA PRO A 228 5.25 -7.71 -3.25
C PRO A 228 6.39 -8.65 -2.86
N VAL A 229 7.62 -8.16 -2.96
CA VAL A 229 8.76 -8.91 -2.42
C VAL A 229 8.75 -8.73 -0.91
N GLU A 230 8.66 -9.83 -0.19
CA GLU A 230 8.69 -9.83 1.27
C GLU A 230 10.07 -9.38 1.76
N ARG A 231 10.06 -8.47 2.74
CA ARG A 231 11.27 -8.10 3.48
C ARG A 231 11.42 -9.07 4.63
N ASP A 232 12.63 -9.52 4.87
CA ASP A 232 12.90 -10.42 5.99
C ASP A 232 12.98 -9.61 7.29
N ILE A 233 12.56 -10.25 8.39
CA ILE A 233 12.80 -9.78 9.75
C ILE A 233 14.19 -10.22 10.23
N PHE A 234 14.72 -9.54 11.25
CA PHE A 234 15.90 -10.01 11.96
C PHE A 234 15.50 -11.14 12.91
N THR A 235 16.22 -12.25 12.82
CA THR A 235 16.11 -13.38 13.75
C THR A 235 16.64 -13.01 15.13
N ASP A 236 16.29 -13.78 16.16
CA ASP A 236 16.79 -13.55 17.52
C ASP A 236 18.32 -13.61 17.58
N GLU A 237 18.95 -14.54 16.85
CA GLU A 237 20.41 -14.65 16.77
C GLU A 237 21.05 -13.46 16.05
N GLU A 238 20.39 -12.90 15.03
CA GLU A 238 20.84 -11.67 14.37
C GLU A 238 20.69 -10.47 15.29
N LEU A 239 19.58 -10.34 16.02
CA LEU A 239 19.36 -9.26 16.98
C LEU A 239 20.39 -9.30 18.12
N GLN A 240 20.67 -10.49 18.66
CA GLN A 240 21.72 -10.68 19.65
C GLN A 240 23.09 -10.22 19.12
N ARG A 241 23.48 -10.63 17.90
CA ARG A 241 24.72 -10.16 17.27
C ARG A 241 24.73 -8.65 17.05
N ILE A 242 23.61 -8.08 16.59
CA ILE A 242 23.44 -6.65 16.40
C ILE A 242 23.69 -5.90 17.71
N PHE A 243 23.07 -6.32 18.82
CA PHE A 243 23.19 -5.61 20.09
C PHE A 243 24.41 -6.01 20.93
N ALA A 244 25.14 -7.08 20.60
CA ALA A 244 26.36 -7.46 21.32
C ALA A 244 27.51 -6.46 21.08
N SER A 245 27.75 -6.08 19.83
CA SER A 245 28.91 -5.26 19.43
C SER A 245 28.53 -3.92 18.80
N ALA A 246 27.31 -3.42 19.04
CA ALA A 246 26.84 -2.18 18.41
C ALA A 246 27.66 -0.96 18.87
N PRO A 247 28.28 -0.21 17.93
CA PRO A 247 28.80 1.11 18.25
C PRO A 247 27.69 2.04 18.74
N PRO A 248 27.99 3.10 19.51
CA PRO A 248 26.98 3.92 20.19
C PRO A 248 25.85 4.42 19.28
N LEU A 249 26.19 4.94 18.10
CA LEU A 249 25.22 5.44 17.12
C LEU A 249 24.31 4.31 16.59
N GLN A 250 24.87 3.17 16.22
CA GLN A 250 24.09 2.03 15.74
C GLN A 250 23.24 1.46 16.86
N ARG A 251 23.76 1.32 18.08
CA ARG A 251 22.97 0.86 19.23
C ARG A 251 21.73 1.73 19.39
N ALA A 252 21.91 3.05 19.42
CA ALA A 252 20.83 4.00 19.53
C ALA A 252 19.81 3.91 18.39
N LEU A 253 20.29 3.86 17.13
CA LEU A 253 19.41 3.73 15.96
C LEU A 253 18.59 2.44 15.99
N PHE A 254 19.22 1.32 16.35
CA PHE A 254 18.56 0.02 16.38
C PHE A 254 17.59 -0.11 17.55
N THR A 255 17.93 0.38 18.75
CA THR A 255 17.03 0.43 19.91
C THR A 255 15.79 1.27 19.60
N LEU A 256 15.95 2.51 19.12
CA LEU A 256 14.80 3.32 18.73
C LEU A 256 14.01 2.66 17.60
N GLY A 257 14.68 2.09 16.60
CA GLY A 257 14.02 1.44 15.47
C GLY A 257 13.16 0.23 15.85
N ILE A 258 13.65 -0.63 16.73
CA ILE A 258 12.94 -1.85 17.15
C ILE A 258 11.84 -1.55 18.18
N CYS A 259 12.03 -0.59 19.09
CA CYS A 259 11.04 -0.26 20.11
C CYS A 259 9.88 0.61 19.57
N THR A 260 10.13 1.44 18.56
CA THR A 260 9.12 2.41 18.07
C THR A 260 8.52 2.04 16.71
N GLY A 261 9.19 1.20 15.92
CA GLY A 261 8.78 0.91 14.54
C GLY A 261 8.82 2.12 13.59
N LEU A 262 9.46 3.23 14.01
CA LEU A 262 9.64 4.42 13.19
C LEU A 262 10.56 4.15 11.98
N ARG A 263 10.40 4.94 10.91
CA ARG A 263 11.29 4.84 9.74
C ARG A 263 12.64 5.50 10.06
N LEU A 264 13.70 5.13 9.35
CA LEU A 264 15.06 5.66 9.60
C LEU A 264 15.11 7.18 9.69
N GLY A 265 14.45 7.86 8.74
CA GLY A 265 14.44 9.32 8.71
C GLY A 265 13.58 9.98 9.79
N ASP A 266 12.66 9.23 10.40
CA ASP A 266 11.94 9.65 11.59
C ASP A 266 12.90 9.46 12.79
N VAL A 267 13.37 8.24 13.06
CA VAL A 267 14.32 7.95 14.16
C VAL A 267 15.52 8.90 14.18
N ALA A 268 16.17 9.11 13.02
CA ALA A 268 17.35 9.95 12.92
C ALA A 268 17.09 11.42 13.28
N THR A 269 15.84 11.91 13.18
CA THR A 269 15.49 13.30 13.50
C THR A 269 14.41 13.39 14.57
N LEU A 270 14.35 12.44 15.51
CA LEU A 270 13.49 12.54 16.69
C LEU A 270 13.96 13.68 17.58
N CYS A 271 13.04 14.56 17.94
CA CYS A 271 13.32 15.71 18.79
C CYS A 271 12.86 15.44 20.22
N TRP A 272 13.54 16.05 21.19
CA TRP A 272 13.18 15.89 22.61
C TRP A 272 11.82 16.49 22.96
N ASN A 273 11.39 17.55 22.27
CA ASN A 273 10.07 18.15 22.44
C ASN A 273 8.91 17.31 21.87
N GLU A 274 9.22 16.21 21.16
CA GLU A 274 8.25 15.23 20.68
C GLU A 274 8.03 14.11 21.72
N ILE A 275 8.70 14.15 22.87
CA ILE A 275 8.64 13.14 23.92
C ILE A 275 8.07 13.79 25.17
N ASP A 276 7.05 13.17 25.76
CA ASP A 276 6.54 13.64 27.04
C ASP A 276 7.59 13.39 28.14
N ILE A 277 7.86 14.42 28.94
CA ILE A 277 8.82 14.37 30.03
C ILE A 277 8.10 14.83 31.29
N THR A 278 8.07 13.97 32.30
CA THR A 278 7.67 14.38 33.66
C THR A 278 8.69 13.88 34.67
N VAL A 279 8.83 14.62 35.76
CA VAL A 279 9.71 14.22 36.86
C VAL A 279 9.02 13.03 37.56
N PRO A 280 9.67 11.86 37.67
CA PRO A 280 9.06 10.71 38.29
C PRO A 280 8.77 10.99 39.76
N ASP A 281 7.57 10.65 40.23
CA ASP A 281 7.15 10.80 41.64
C ASP A 281 7.97 9.91 42.60
N THR A 282 8.73 8.94 42.06
CA THR A 282 9.51 7.94 42.81
C THR A 282 10.82 7.61 42.10
N ASN A 283 11.91 7.43 42.86
CA ASN A 283 13.27 7.22 42.34
C ASN A 283 13.48 5.88 41.58
N ASP A 284 12.52 4.95 41.61
CA ASP A 284 12.65 3.60 41.03
C ASP A 284 12.05 3.45 39.61
N ILE A 285 11.44 4.51 39.08
CA ILE A 285 10.78 4.51 37.77
C ILE A 285 11.59 5.36 36.80
N PRO A 286 11.96 4.85 35.60
CA PRO A 286 12.65 5.66 34.59
C PRO A 286 11.81 6.87 34.17
N GLU A 287 12.45 8.03 33.98
CA GLU A 287 11.82 9.35 33.72
C GLU A 287 10.84 9.36 32.53
N PHE A 288 11.03 8.46 31.56
CA PHE A 288 10.19 8.36 30.35
C PHE A 288 9.21 7.18 30.38
N PHE A 289 9.18 6.35 31.43
CA PHE A 289 8.34 5.16 31.46
C PHE A 289 6.85 5.52 31.45
N GLN A 290 6.04 4.77 30.69
CA GLN A 290 4.58 5.01 30.51
C GLN A 290 4.20 6.35 29.86
N HIS A 291 5.17 7.08 29.33
CA HIS A 291 4.94 8.29 28.56
C HIS A 291 4.79 7.99 27.07
N GLU A 292 4.45 9.00 26.26
CA GLU A 292 4.32 8.84 24.82
C GLU A 292 5.34 9.69 24.05
N ILE A 293 5.68 9.18 22.86
CA ILE A 293 6.30 9.97 21.81
C ILE A 293 5.20 10.42 20.84
N HIS A 294 5.07 11.73 20.67
CA HIS A 294 4.14 12.38 19.75
C HIS A 294 4.85 12.85 18.50
N ARG A 295 4.68 12.11 17.40
CA ARG A 295 5.44 12.38 16.18
C ARG A 295 4.59 12.52 14.93
N ILE A 296 4.79 13.63 14.20
CA ILE A 296 4.33 13.74 12.81
C ILE A 296 5.36 13.11 11.87
N THR A 297 5.04 11.92 11.37
CA THR A 297 5.93 11.16 10.48
C THR A 297 6.30 11.93 9.21
N ARG A 298 7.57 11.90 8.80
CA ARG A 298 8.08 12.74 7.69
C ARG A 298 7.54 12.32 6.32
N LYS A 299 7.39 11.00 6.09
CA LYS A 299 6.96 10.45 4.79
C LYS A 299 5.45 10.52 4.60
N THR A 300 4.69 10.13 5.62
CA THR A 300 3.23 9.97 5.54
C THR A 300 2.47 11.16 6.12
N LYS A 301 3.15 12.05 6.86
CA LYS A 301 2.55 13.21 7.52
C LYS A 301 1.39 12.83 8.46
N THR A 302 1.52 11.65 9.07
CA THR A 302 0.59 11.09 10.04
C THR A 302 1.15 11.31 11.42
N LEU A 303 0.33 11.85 12.33
CA LEU A 303 0.62 11.89 13.77
C LEU A 303 0.55 10.46 14.32
N VAL A 304 1.63 10.03 14.97
CA VAL A 304 1.71 8.75 15.68
C VAL A 304 1.98 9.00 17.15
N HIS A 305 1.39 8.15 17.97
CA HIS A 305 1.53 8.10 19.42
C HIS A 305 2.21 6.78 19.74
N ILE A 306 3.38 6.85 20.39
CA ILE A 306 4.20 5.66 20.65
C ILE A 306 4.44 5.57 22.16
N PRO A 307 3.78 4.63 22.84
CA PRO A 307 4.02 4.37 24.26
C PRO A 307 5.48 3.98 24.52
N ILE A 308 6.03 4.49 25.61
CA ILE A 308 7.40 4.26 26.03
C ILE A 308 7.42 3.21 27.14
N GLU A 309 7.87 2.02 26.77
CA GLU A 309 8.06 0.90 27.69
C GLU A 309 9.47 0.94 28.33
N ARG A 310 9.68 0.16 29.39
CA ARG A 310 10.88 0.20 30.26
C ARG A 310 12.21 0.24 29.50
N GLU A 311 12.43 -0.66 28.56
CA GLU A 311 13.70 -0.72 27.81
C GLU A 311 13.96 0.55 26.98
N LEU A 312 12.90 1.14 26.41
CA LEU A 312 13.01 2.40 25.68
C LEU A 312 13.21 3.56 26.66
N ALA A 313 12.55 3.55 27.80
CA ALA A 313 12.69 4.57 28.83
C ALA A 313 14.12 4.61 29.39
N ASP A 314 14.70 3.46 29.73
CA ASP A 314 16.07 3.34 30.22
C ASP A 314 17.08 3.88 29.20
N PHE A 315 16.87 3.55 27.92
CA PHE A 315 17.68 4.10 26.83
C PHE A 315 17.54 5.63 26.72
N LEU A 316 16.31 6.15 26.78
CA LEU A 316 16.04 7.59 26.69
C LEU A 316 16.65 8.34 27.87
N SER A 317 16.59 7.82 29.09
CA SER A 317 17.25 8.41 30.26
C SER A 317 18.76 8.52 30.08
N GLN A 318 19.42 7.47 29.63
CA GLN A 318 20.86 7.51 29.33
C GLN A 318 21.21 8.46 28.17
N GLN A 319 20.30 8.58 27.20
CA GLN A 319 20.50 9.46 26.06
C GLN A 319 20.24 10.93 26.42
N TRP A 320 19.32 11.20 27.35
CA TRP A 320 19.01 12.52 27.88
C TRP A 320 20.24 13.16 28.52
N GLU A 321 20.98 12.42 29.34
CA GLU A 321 22.23 12.89 29.93
C GLU A 321 23.26 13.36 28.89
N LYS A 322 23.26 12.73 27.70
CA LYS A 322 24.22 13.00 26.63
C LYS A 322 23.78 14.12 25.70
N SER A 323 22.47 14.25 25.43
CA SER A 323 21.97 15.15 24.38
C SER A 323 20.78 16.02 24.76
N ARG A 324 20.44 16.18 26.04
CA ARG A 324 19.34 17.07 26.50
C ARG A 324 19.46 18.53 26.04
N TYR A 325 20.68 19.00 25.79
CA TYR A 325 20.95 20.36 25.29
C TYR A 325 20.85 20.48 23.77
N SER A 326 20.71 19.36 23.06
CA SER A 326 20.44 19.36 21.63
C SER A 326 18.93 19.37 21.37
N GLU A 327 18.52 19.81 20.18
CA GLU A 327 17.13 19.64 19.72
C GLU A 327 16.79 18.15 19.51
N TYR A 328 17.76 17.37 19.02
CA TYR A 328 17.55 15.99 18.59
C TYR A 328 17.99 14.99 19.66
N VAL A 329 17.23 13.91 19.80
CA VAL A 329 17.58 12.74 20.61
C VAL A 329 18.92 12.16 20.15
N LEU A 330 19.15 12.09 18.84
CA LEU A 330 20.39 11.62 18.22
C LEU A 330 21.04 12.71 17.34
N PRO A 331 21.82 13.64 17.92
CA PRO A 331 22.37 14.79 17.19
C PRO A 331 23.24 14.38 16.00
N GLU A 332 24.14 13.40 16.20
CA GLU A 332 25.01 12.86 15.13
C GLU A 332 24.20 12.26 13.97
N ALA A 333 23.12 11.52 14.29
CA ALA A 333 22.25 10.92 13.27
C ALA A 333 21.47 11.99 12.49
N ALA A 334 20.97 12.99 13.20
CA ALA A 334 20.19 14.09 12.63
C ALA A 334 21.03 14.90 11.65
N GLU A 335 22.23 15.30 12.07
CA GLU A 335 23.18 16.03 11.24
C GLU A 335 23.50 15.26 9.95
N MET A 336 23.87 13.98 10.07
CA MET A 336 24.16 13.13 8.91
C MET A 336 22.97 13.01 7.95
N TYR A 337 21.77 12.85 8.50
CA TYR A 337 20.56 12.64 7.70
C TYR A 337 20.13 13.92 6.99
N LEU A 338 20.18 15.07 7.67
CA LEU A 338 19.78 16.37 7.14
C LEU A 338 20.75 16.87 6.08
N ASN A 339 22.07 16.71 6.30
CA ASN A 339 23.09 17.14 5.35
C ASN A 339 23.26 16.19 4.18
N HIS A 340 23.27 14.87 4.42
CA HIS A 340 23.54 13.86 3.41
C HIS A 340 22.57 12.68 3.51
N LYS A 341 21.39 12.84 2.91
CA LYS A 341 20.36 11.80 2.80
C LYS A 341 20.97 10.51 2.23
N GLY A 342 21.15 9.50 3.10
CA GLY A 342 21.71 8.19 2.78
C GLY A 342 22.98 7.83 3.55
N MET A 343 23.65 8.78 4.20
CA MET A 343 24.85 8.51 5.01
C MET A 343 24.53 7.59 6.20
N VAL A 344 23.45 7.89 6.94
CA VAL A 344 22.98 7.05 8.05
C VAL A 344 22.65 5.64 7.56
N ASN A 345 21.94 5.51 6.44
CA ASN A 345 21.62 4.20 5.86
C ASN A 345 22.89 3.42 5.46
N ARG A 346 23.91 4.10 4.91
CA ARG A 346 25.19 3.46 4.59
C ARG A 346 25.91 2.96 5.84
N ARG A 347 25.89 3.73 6.94
CA ARG A 347 26.46 3.30 8.23
C ARG A 347 25.71 2.10 8.82
N VAL A 348 24.39 2.07 8.73
CA VAL A 348 23.57 0.92 9.16
C VAL A 348 23.91 -0.32 8.33
N LEU A 349 23.92 -0.21 7.00
CA LEU A 349 24.23 -1.35 6.12
C LEU A 349 25.68 -1.83 6.30
N GLY A 350 26.65 -0.92 6.42
CA GLY A 350 28.04 -1.28 6.67
C GLY A 350 28.21 -2.03 7.99
N TYR A 351 27.47 -1.65 9.04
CA TYR A 351 27.45 -2.38 10.31
C TYR A 351 26.86 -3.79 10.15
N LEU A 352 25.69 -3.92 9.51
CA LEU A 352 25.09 -5.23 9.24
C LEU A 352 26.02 -6.15 8.44
N HIS A 353 26.73 -5.61 7.44
CA HIS A 353 27.72 -6.36 6.67
C HIS A 353 28.90 -6.81 7.52
N SER A 354 29.37 -5.97 8.44
CA SER A 354 30.47 -6.35 9.35
C SER A 354 30.11 -7.52 10.28
N LEU A 355 28.82 -7.72 10.55
CA LEU A 355 28.30 -8.85 11.34
C LEU A 355 28.03 -10.11 10.50
N GLY A 356 28.30 -10.07 9.18
CA GLY A 356 27.98 -11.15 8.25
C GLY A 356 26.48 -11.32 7.99
N ILE A 357 25.65 -10.29 8.25
CA ILE A 357 24.21 -10.35 8.00
C ILE A 357 23.95 -10.08 6.51
N VAL A 358 23.28 -11.02 5.85
CA VAL A 358 22.92 -10.91 4.44
C VAL A 358 21.79 -9.91 4.28
N THR A 359 22.10 -8.74 3.73
CA THR A 359 21.12 -7.66 3.51
C THR A 359 20.46 -7.71 2.14
N ASP A 360 21.03 -8.45 1.19
CA ASP A 360 20.58 -8.47 -0.19
C ASP A 360 20.52 -9.88 -0.78
N LYS A 361 19.57 -10.09 -1.71
CA LYS A 361 19.40 -11.34 -2.46
C LYS A 361 19.50 -11.08 -3.97
N GLN A 362 20.18 -11.96 -4.68
CA GLN A 362 20.27 -11.93 -6.14
C GLN A 362 18.97 -12.45 -6.74
N VAL A 363 18.32 -11.64 -7.58
CA VAL A 363 17.07 -12.04 -8.25
C VAL A 363 17.39 -12.45 -9.70
N PRO A 364 16.88 -13.61 -10.19
CA PRO A 364 17.06 -14.01 -11.58
C PRO A 364 16.63 -12.90 -12.55
N GLY A 365 17.45 -12.63 -13.57
CA GLY A 365 17.18 -11.58 -14.57
C GLY A 365 17.44 -10.14 -14.13
N ARG A 366 17.83 -9.87 -12.87
CA ARG A 366 18.15 -8.51 -12.40
C ARG A 366 19.62 -8.36 -12.06
N LYS A 367 20.33 -7.40 -12.67
CA LYS A 367 21.74 -7.10 -12.32
C LYS A 367 21.89 -6.44 -10.94
N ARG A 368 20.87 -5.74 -10.46
CA ARG A 368 20.85 -5.18 -9.08
C ARG A 368 20.25 -6.20 -8.12
N LYS A 369 20.98 -6.47 -7.04
CA LYS A 369 20.47 -7.24 -5.91
C LYS A 369 19.30 -6.52 -5.26
N GLN A 370 18.36 -7.30 -4.76
CA GLN A 370 17.19 -6.83 -4.04
C GLN A 370 17.57 -6.67 -2.57
N SER A 371 17.24 -5.51 -1.98
CA SER A 371 17.38 -5.33 -0.52
C SER A 371 16.31 -6.15 0.18
N VAL A 372 16.74 -6.94 1.16
CA VAL A 372 15.91 -7.89 1.91
C VAL A 372 15.93 -7.57 3.40
N LYS A 373 17.10 -7.20 3.94
CA LYS A 373 17.24 -6.69 5.32
C LYS A 373 17.90 -5.32 5.33
N ASP A 374 17.24 -4.35 5.95
CA ASP A 374 17.73 -2.98 6.13
C ASP A 374 17.17 -2.38 7.43
N PHE A 375 17.35 -1.08 7.67
CA PHE A 375 16.77 -0.43 8.85
C PHE A 375 15.25 -0.60 8.95
N HIS A 376 14.54 -0.65 7.83
CA HIS A 376 13.09 -0.84 7.83
C HIS A 376 12.69 -2.24 8.28
N SER A 377 13.58 -3.22 8.20
CA SER A 377 13.35 -4.55 8.79
C SER A 377 13.09 -4.46 10.30
N LEU A 378 13.61 -3.45 11.01
CA LEU A 378 13.28 -3.24 12.43
C LEU A 378 11.80 -2.92 12.66
N ARG A 379 11.18 -2.15 11.76
CA ARG A 379 9.72 -1.92 11.79
C ARG A 379 8.95 -3.20 11.52
N HIS A 380 9.45 -4.06 10.62
CA HIS A 380 8.85 -5.38 10.42
C HIS A 380 9.02 -6.27 11.67
N CYS A 381 10.17 -6.21 12.35
CA CYS A 381 10.39 -6.90 13.63
C CYS A 381 9.42 -6.40 14.69
N PHE A 382 9.27 -5.08 14.87
CA PHE A 382 8.30 -4.49 15.79
C PHE A 382 6.89 -5.03 15.55
N CYS A 383 6.39 -4.93 14.31
CA CYS A 383 5.06 -5.44 13.95
C CYS A 383 4.93 -6.95 14.19
N TYR A 384 5.98 -7.72 13.88
CA TYR A 384 6.00 -9.17 14.03
C TYR A 384 5.94 -9.59 15.50
N TYR A 385 6.85 -9.06 16.33
CA TYR A 385 6.89 -9.38 17.77
C TYR A 385 5.67 -8.86 18.51
N ALA A 386 5.17 -7.67 18.19
CA ALA A 386 3.91 -7.17 18.76
C ALA A 386 2.74 -8.10 18.41
N GLY A 387 2.67 -8.58 17.17
CA GLY A 387 1.67 -9.55 16.73
C GLY A 387 1.79 -10.91 17.44
N LEU A 388 3.00 -11.44 17.61
CA LEU A 388 3.24 -12.68 18.36
C LEU A 388 2.81 -12.57 19.83
N ARG A 389 2.98 -11.38 20.42
CA ARG A 389 2.55 -11.08 21.80
C ARG A 389 1.05 -10.76 21.92
N GLY A 390 0.29 -10.87 20.83
CA GLY A 390 -1.16 -10.70 20.83
C GLY A 390 -1.64 -9.26 20.84
N VAL A 391 -0.77 -8.28 20.53
CA VAL A 391 -1.19 -6.88 20.39
C VAL A 391 -2.14 -6.75 19.21
N PRO A 392 -3.35 -6.18 19.38
CA PRO A 392 -4.31 -6.06 18.29
C PRO A 392 -3.74 -5.30 17.10
N LEU A 393 -3.99 -5.80 15.88
CA LEU A 393 -3.48 -5.23 14.64
C LEU A 393 -3.79 -3.72 14.46
N PRO A 394 -4.99 -3.21 14.84
CA PRO A 394 -5.27 -1.77 14.77
C PRO A 394 -4.35 -0.94 15.68
N VAL A 395 -3.96 -1.46 16.84
CA VAL A 395 -3.04 -0.80 17.78
C VAL A 395 -1.63 -0.77 17.21
N VAL A 396 -1.16 -1.89 16.64
CA VAL A 396 0.15 -1.91 15.95
C VAL A 396 0.15 -0.91 14.78
N GLN A 397 -0.96 -0.80 14.04
CA GLN A 397 -1.11 0.12 12.92
C GLN A 397 -1.08 1.59 13.34
N SER A 398 -1.71 1.95 14.47
CA SER A 398 -1.70 3.32 14.98
C SER A 398 -0.30 3.74 15.43
N ILE A 399 0.44 2.86 16.12
CA ILE A 399 1.80 3.13 16.59
C ILE A 399 2.75 3.38 15.41
N VAL A 400 2.74 2.49 14.39
CA VAL A 400 3.68 2.64 13.27
C VAL A 400 3.22 3.68 12.24
N GLY A 401 1.94 4.08 12.24
CA GLY A 401 1.34 5.00 11.28
C GLY A 401 1.13 4.37 9.89
N HIS A 402 0.51 3.19 9.83
CA HIS A 402 0.07 2.59 8.56
C HIS A 402 -1.30 3.13 8.15
N LEU A 403 -1.38 3.68 6.93
CA LEU A 403 -2.64 4.23 6.38
C LEU A 403 -3.60 3.16 5.85
N THR A 404 -3.12 1.93 5.63
CA THR A 404 -3.96 0.82 5.15
C THR A 404 -3.56 -0.49 5.82
N ALA A 405 -4.53 -1.35 6.11
CA ALA A 405 -4.29 -2.64 6.73
C ALA A 405 -3.43 -3.57 5.87
N ALA A 406 -3.43 -3.37 4.54
CA ALA A 406 -2.56 -4.08 3.62
C ALA A 406 -1.06 -3.89 3.95
N MET A 407 -0.66 -2.73 4.51
CA MET A 407 0.73 -2.46 4.89
C MET A 407 1.18 -3.28 6.12
N THR A 408 0.26 -3.84 6.89
CA THR A 408 0.54 -4.70 8.06
C THR A 408 0.15 -6.16 7.81
N ARG A 409 -0.36 -6.49 6.61
CA ARG A 409 -0.81 -7.85 6.25
C ARG A 409 0.30 -8.91 6.35
N HIS A 410 1.56 -8.50 6.29
CA HIS A 410 2.73 -9.37 6.46
C HIS A 410 2.73 -10.17 7.78
N TYR A 411 1.99 -9.73 8.80
CA TYR A 411 1.77 -10.48 10.05
C TYR A 411 0.84 -11.70 9.87
N GLN A 412 -0.18 -11.60 9.00
CA GLN A 412 -1.26 -12.60 8.92
C GLN A 412 -0.78 -13.94 8.35
N SER A 413 0.26 -13.94 7.52
CA SER A 413 0.81 -15.17 6.93
C SER A 413 1.58 -16.02 7.95
N HIS A 414 1.99 -15.45 9.09
CA HIS A 414 2.78 -16.11 10.14
C HIS A 414 1.98 -16.30 11.44
N ALA A 415 0.68 -15.97 11.46
CA ALA A 415 -0.16 -16.15 12.64
C ALA A 415 -0.51 -17.63 12.82
N ASP A 416 0.21 -18.32 13.71
CA ASP A 416 -0.04 -19.71 14.08
C ASP A 416 -1.38 -19.90 14.79
N ARG A 417 -1.86 -21.15 14.80
CA ARG A 417 -3.14 -21.55 15.41
C ARG A 417 -3.28 -21.05 16.86
N GLU A 418 -2.18 -21.06 17.61
CA GLU A 418 -2.14 -20.60 19.00
C GLU A 418 -2.41 -19.09 19.12
N ALA A 419 -1.82 -18.26 18.25
CA ALA A 419 -2.07 -16.82 18.25
C ALA A 419 -3.54 -16.50 17.90
N ARG A 420 -4.13 -17.26 16.98
CA ARG A 420 -5.57 -17.14 16.65
C ARG A 420 -6.44 -17.54 17.84
N MET A 421 -6.10 -18.61 18.54
CA MET A 421 -6.81 -19.05 19.74
C MET A 421 -6.70 -18.04 20.89
N LYS A 422 -5.53 -17.42 21.12
CA LYS A 422 -5.36 -16.33 22.09
C LYS A 422 -6.25 -15.13 21.75
N GLY A 423 -6.30 -14.74 20.46
CA GLY A 423 -7.19 -13.67 20.00
C GLY A 423 -8.68 -13.96 20.25
N ILE A 424 -9.14 -15.19 19.99
CA ILE A 424 -10.53 -15.59 20.28
C ILE A 424 -10.76 -15.70 21.80
N ALA A 425 -9.76 -16.12 22.58
CA ALA A 425 -9.87 -16.19 24.04
C ALA A 425 -10.08 -14.80 24.69
N LEU A 426 -9.52 -13.73 24.12
CA LEU A 426 -9.78 -12.35 24.53
C LEU A 426 -11.24 -11.90 24.31
N MET A 427 -12.00 -12.63 23.48
CA MET A 427 -13.44 -12.38 23.27
C MET A 427 -14.33 -13.08 24.30
N ARG A 428 -13.76 -13.92 25.19
CA ARG A 428 -14.51 -14.55 26.29
C ARG A 428 -14.97 -13.47 27.27
N GLY A 429 -16.22 -13.55 27.71
CA GLY A 429 -16.81 -12.59 28.65
C GLY A 429 -17.54 -11.42 28.00
N LEU A 430 -17.39 -11.16 26.69
CA LEU A 430 -18.10 -10.08 25.99
C LEU A 430 -19.61 -10.30 25.86
N PHE A 431 -20.10 -11.52 26.06
CA PHE A 431 -21.51 -11.89 26.00
C PHE A 431 -22.10 -12.35 27.34
N SER A 432 -21.29 -12.36 28.41
CA SER A 432 -21.77 -12.66 29.76
C SER A 432 -21.90 -11.34 30.51
N GLU A 433 -23.11 -10.82 30.59
CA GLU A 433 -23.43 -9.78 31.57
C GLU A 433 -23.21 -10.35 32.98
N GLY A 434 -22.29 -9.75 33.72
CA GLY A 434 -22.11 -10.00 35.15
C GLY A 434 -21.15 -11.12 35.52
N GLU A 435 -19.85 -10.84 35.42
CA GLU A 435 -18.87 -11.07 36.50
C GLU A 435 -17.50 -10.49 36.07
N LYS A 436 -16.93 -9.63 36.91
CA LYS A 436 -15.60 -9.02 36.66
C LYS A 436 -14.54 -10.12 36.63
N PRO A 437 -13.60 -10.14 35.67
CA PRO A 437 -12.47 -11.05 35.75
C PRO A 437 -11.54 -10.58 36.88
N ALA A 438 -11.46 -11.39 37.93
CA ALA A 438 -10.39 -11.31 38.90
C ALA A 438 -9.04 -11.62 38.24
N GLU A 439 -8.01 -10.91 38.68
CA GLU A 439 -6.63 -10.95 38.23
C GLU A 439 -6.09 -12.37 37.98
N ALA A 440 -5.65 -12.63 36.76
CA ALA A 440 -4.86 -13.82 36.43
C ALA A 440 -3.38 -13.51 36.60
N VAL A 441 -2.90 -13.52 37.85
CA VAL A 441 -1.47 -13.74 38.14
C VAL A 441 -1.23 -15.24 38.02
N HIS A 442 -0.47 -15.66 37.01
CA HIS A 442 0.05 -17.02 36.92
C HIS A 442 1.06 -17.24 38.05
N SER A 443 0.65 -17.96 39.10
CA SER A 443 1.56 -18.47 40.14
C SER A 443 1.84 -19.96 39.91
N PRO A 444 3.12 -20.39 39.81
CA PRO A 444 3.50 -21.80 39.66
C PRO A 444 2.96 -22.74 40.76
N LEU A 445 2.55 -22.19 41.91
CA LEU A 445 1.95 -22.96 43.01
C LEU A 445 0.52 -23.47 42.71
N ARG A 446 -0.24 -22.79 41.85
CA ARG A 446 -1.63 -23.20 41.53
C ARG A 446 -1.67 -24.49 40.72
N ASP A 447 -0.71 -24.70 39.82
CA ASP A 447 -0.67 -25.90 38.99
C ASP A 447 -0.33 -27.14 39.82
N VAL A 448 0.58 -27.04 40.80
CA VAL A 448 0.94 -28.14 41.71
C VAL A 448 -0.23 -28.51 42.65
N LEU A 449 -0.95 -27.52 43.18
CA LEU A 449 -2.13 -27.76 44.02
C LEU A 449 -3.26 -28.40 43.21
N LYS A 450 -3.47 -27.90 41.99
CA LYS A 450 -4.48 -28.44 41.07
C LYS A 450 -4.17 -29.88 40.70
N ASP A 451 -2.93 -30.21 40.39
CA ASP A 451 -2.49 -31.57 40.08
C ASP A 451 -2.65 -32.51 41.29
N ARG A 452 -2.37 -32.04 42.52
CA ARG A 452 -2.58 -32.85 43.74
C ARG A 452 -4.07 -33.11 44.02
N ILE A 453 -4.93 -32.14 43.77
CA ILE A 453 -6.38 -32.30 43.95
C ILE A 453 -6.94 -33.28 42.90
N ILE A 454 -6.49 -33.19 41.64
CA ILE A 454 -6.88 -34.12 40.58
C ILE A 454 -6.41 -35.55 40.92
N GLN A 455 -5.16 -35.72 41.35
CA GLN A 455 -4.65 -37.04 41.75
C GLN A 455 -5.38 -37.63 42.97
N PHE A 456 -5.82 -36.78 43.91
CA PHE A 456 -6.65 -37.22 45.03
C PHE A 456 -8.03 -37.65 44.54
N ALA A 457 -8.68 -36.85 43.69
CA ALA A 457 -10.01 -37.14 43.17
C ALA A 457 -10.06 -38.45 42.36
N ASP A 458 -9.01 -38.73 41.57
CA ASP A 458 -8.90 -39.96 40.77
C ASP A 458 -8.70 -41.23 41.61
N ARG A 459 -8.28 -41.10 42.87
CA ARG A 459 -7.95 -42.23 43.77
C ARG A 459 -8.86 -42.31 45.00
N ALA A 460 -9.72 -41.32 45.22
CA ALA A 460 -10.57 -41.21 46.38
C ALA A 460 -11.82 -42.08 46.25
N THR A 461 -12.26 -42.65 47.37
CA THR A 461 -13.57 -43.33 47.46
C THR A 461 -14.71 -42.32 47.44
N GLU A 462 -15.93 -42.73 47.08
CA GLU A 462 -17.11 -41.84 47.03
C GLU A 462 -17.34 -41.08 48.36
N ILE A 463 -17.08 -41.74 49.50
CA ILE A 463 -17.19 -41.12 50.83
C ILE A 463 -16.16 -40.00 51.02
N GLN A 464 -14.93 -40.18 50.52
CA GLN A 464 -13.87 -39.17 50.61
C GLN A 464 -14.13 -37.99 49.67
N LEU A 465 -14.71 -38.24 48.50
CA LEU A 465 -15.14 -37.18 47.58
C LEU A 465 -16.29 -36.35 48.17
N LEU A 466 -17.24 -37.00 48.84
CA LEU A 466 -18.32 -36.31 49.56
C LEU A 466 -17.77 -35.46 50.72
N GLN A 467 -16.83 -35.98 51.50
CA GLN A 467 -16.18 -35.21 52.57
C GLN A 467 -15.40 -34.02 52.01
N LEU A 468 -14.70 -34.19 50.89
CA LEU A 468 -13.99 -33.10 50.21
C LEU A 468 -14.95 -32.02 49.72
N ASN A 469 -16.10 -32.39 49.13
CA ASN A 469 -17.11 -31.43 48.70
C ASN A 469 -17.67 -30.64 49.87
N VAL A 470 -17.98 -31.30 51.00
CA VAL A 470 -18.44 -30.60 52.22
C VAL A 470 -17.38 -29.63 52.75
N ILE A 471 -16.10 -29.99 52.68
CA ILE A 471 -15.00 -29.09 53.09
C ILE A 471 -14.87 -27.91 52.12
N ILE A 472 -14.99 -28.15 50.81
CA ILE A 472 -14.96 -27.10 49.78
C ILE A 472 -16.12 -26.12 49.97
N ASP A 473 -17.33 -26.62 50.23
CA ASP A 473 -18.50 -25.78 50.48
C ASP A 473 -18.33 -24.94 51.75
N LYS A 474 -17.79 -25.54 52.83
CA LYS A 474 -17.48 -24.81 54.06
C LYS A 474 -16.35 -23.79 53.89
N LEU A 475 -15.37 -24.06 53.00
CA LEU A 475 -14.33 -23.09 52.63
C LEU A 475 -14.92 -21.92 51.82
N ALA A 476 -15.79 -22.22 50.86
CA ALA A 476 -16.46 -21.22 50.03
C ALA A 476 -17.40 -20.32 50.84
N ALA A 477 -18.04 -20.88 51.87
CA ALA A 477 -18.86 -20.13 52.83
C ALA A 477 -18.04 -19.40 53.91
N ASN A 478 -16.70 -19.51 53.90
CA ASN A 478 -15.79 -18.95 54.92
C ASN A 478 -16.08 -19.44 56.36
N GLU A 479 -16.65 -20.66 56.49
CA GLU A 479 -17.09 -21.25 57.76
C GLU A 479 -16.01 -22.08 58.45
N LEU A 480 -14.88 -22.34 57.77
CA LEU A 480 -13.75 -23.05 58.34
C LEU A 480 -12.80 -22.09 59.08
N ARG A 481 -12.92 -22.06 60.41
CA ARG A 481 -11.91 -21.45 61.28
C ARG A 481 -10.73 -22.41 61.43
N ILE A 482 -9.54 -21.96 61.02
CA ILE A 482 -8.29 -22.66 61.32
C ILE A 482 -7.96 -22.33 62.78
N GLU A 483 -8.18 -23.27 63.70
CA GLU A 483 -7.63 -23.18 65.05
C GLU A 483 -6.12 -23.38 64.96
N THR A 484 -5.36 -22.29 65.11
CA THR A 484 -3.92 -22.35 65.29
C THR A 484 -3.60 -22.92 66.69
N PRO A 485 -2.53 -23.74 66.86
CA PRO A 485 -2.19 -24.40 68.13
C PRO A 485 -1.73 -23.48 69.29
N GLN A 486 -2.18 -22.23 69.35
CA GLN A 486 -1.80 -21.26 70.39
C GLN A 486 -2.94 -20.86 71.34
N ASP A 487 -4.17 -21.32 71.13
CA ASP A 487 -5.33 -20.94 71.98
C ASP A 487 -5.70 -21.97 73.08
N GLN A 488 -4.82 -22.92 73.40
CA GLN A 488 -4.93 -23.77 74.59
C GLN A 488 -3.84 -23.46 75.61
N GLN A 489 -3.94 -22.33 76.32
CA GLN A 489 -3.33 -22.17 77.66
C GLN A 489 -3.77 -20.87 78.35
N VAL A 490 -4.99 -20.83 78.89
CA VAL A 490 -5.27 -20.11 80.14
C VAL A 490 -6.49 -20.78 80.80
N VAL A 491 -6.27 -21.76 81.68
CA VAL A 491 -7.15 -21.94 82.84
C VAL A 491 -6.25 -22.11 84.05
N ASP A 492 -6.22 -21.04 84.83
CA ASP A 492 -5.61 -20.91 86.14
C ASP A 492 -6.52 -21.61 87.17
N VAL A 493 -6.07 -22.70 87.79
CA VAL A 493 -6.68 -23.23 89.02
C VAL A 493 -5.60 -23.43 90.07
N LYS A 494 -5.64 -22.49 91.02
CA LYS A 494 -5.01 -22.46 92.33
C LYS A 494 -5.12 -23.78 93.13
N LEU A 495 -3.97 -24.13 93.73
CA LEU A 495 -3.75 -24.51 95.15
C LEU A 495 -4.40 -25.79 95.74
N LEU A 496 -3.48 -26.76 96.01
CA LEU A 496 -3.30 -27.59 97.24
C LEU A 496 -4.17 -28.84 97.48
N PRO A 497 -3.70 -29.83 98.30
CA PRO A 497 -2.32 -30.30 98.55
C PRO A 497 -2.15 -31.85 98.52
N GLU A 498 -0.88 -32.24 98.62
CA GLU A 498 -0.29 -33.50 99.12
C GLU A 498 -1.23 -34.57 99.72
N THR A 499 -1.12 -35.81 99.22
CA THR A 499 -1.10 -37.02 100.07
C THR A 499 -0.10 -38.04 99.53
N ALA A 500 0.49 -38.75 100.48
CA ALA A 500 1.73 -39.52 100.39
C ALA A 500 1.57 -40.99 99.92
N THR A 501 2.71 -41.69 99.93
CA THR A 501 2.97 -43.15 99.81
C THR A 501 3.07 -43.68 98.37
N ALA A 502 4.13 -44.38 97.95
CA ALA A 502 5.09 -45.22 98.68
C ALA A 502 6.56 -44.94 98.30
#